data_AF-A0A7V1M0Z4-F1
#
_entry.id   AF-A0A7V1M0Z4-F1
#
_cell.length_a   1.000
_cell.length_b   1.000
_cell.length_c   1.000
_cell.angle_alpha   90.00
_cell.angle_beta   90.00
_cell.angle_gamma   90.00
#
_symmetry.space_group_name_H-M   'P 1'
#
loop_
_entity.id
_entity.type
_entity.pdbx_description
1 polymer ?
#
loop_
_entity_poly.entity_id
_entity_poly.type
_entity_poly.pdbx_seq_one_letter_code
_entity_poly.pdbx_strand_id
1 'polypeptide(L)'
;MKMKRSHVIGVVSAVVMGAAGIGLIVKFFVDKPETPADKVTLWICLAEDVPHEFDVKVKDLGSFPNGVVCPVCGSEDVHRAMQCPECGHYIPTGLHGATPETCMFCGAELAGGKIDTFHSKGGH
;
A
#
# COMPACT_ATOMS: atom_id res chain seq x y z
N MET A 1 -1.42 6.44 61.25
CA MET A 1 -2.76 6.38 60.63
C MET A 1 -2.84 5.14 59.75
N LYS A 2 -3.65 4.13 60.12
CA LYS A 2 -3.87 2.90 59.33
C LYS A 2 -4.98 3.18 58.32
N MET A 3 -4.62 3.42 57.05
CA MET A 3 -5.60 3.47 55.98
C MET A 3 -6.22 2.08 55.77
N LYS A 4 -7.56 2.00 55.80
CA LYS A 4 -8.34 0.77 55.59
C LYS A 4 -8.17 0.31 54.14
N ARG A 5 -7.59 -0.89 53.96
CA ARG A 5 -7.30 -1.54 52.67
C ARG A 5 -8.52 -1.60 51.71
N SER A 6 -9.74 -1.50 52.23
CA SER A 6 -10.98 -1.48 51.44
C SER A 6 -11.13 -0.24 50.55
N HIS A 7 -10.55 0.91 50.90
CA HIS A 7 -10.61 2.12 50.06
C HIS A 7 -9.61 2.09 48.89
N VAL A 8 -8.47 1.40 49.06
CA VAL A 8 -7.43 1.34 48.03
C VAL A 8 -7.89 0.51 46.83
N ILE A 9 -8.68 -0.55 47.06
CA ILE A 9 -9.16 -1.44 45.99
C ILE A 9 -10.20 -0.72 45.10
N GLY A 10 -11.10 0.07 45.69
CA GLY A 10 -12.14 0.79 44.93
C GLY A 10 -11.58 1.86 43.99
N VAL A 11 -10.51 2.56 44.41
CA VAL A 11 -9.89 3.62 43.59
C VAL A 11 -9.13 3.02 42.39
N VAL A 12 -8.45 1.88 42.58
CA VAL A 12 -7.73 1.21 41.49
C VAL A 12 -8.69 0.72 40.40
N SER A 13 -9.83 0.14 40.77
CA SER A 13 -10.83 -0.32 39.79
C SER A 13 -11.45 0.83 38.98
N ALA A 14 -11.66 2.01 39.58
CA ALA A 14 -12.20 3.17 38.88
C ALA A 14 -11.20 3.75 37.85
N VAL A 15 -9.91 3.76 38.17
CA VAL A 15 -8.86 4.24 37.25
C VAL A 15 -8.69 3.31 36.04
N VAL A 16 -8.75 1.98 36.25
CA VAL A 16 -8.63 1.00 35.16
C VAL A 16 -9.83 1.08 34.19
N MET A 17 -11.05 1.26 34.69
CA MET A 17 -12.22 1.46 33.83
C MET A 17 -12.20 2.79 33.08
N GLY A 18 -11.70 3.86 33.70
CA GLY A 18 -11.52 5.16 33.04
C GLY A 18 -10.51 5.12 31.88
N ALA A 19 -9.40 4.41 32.04
CA ALA A 19 -8.39 4.27 31.00
C ALA A 19 -8.89 3.48 29.78
N ALA A 20 -9.69 2.43 29.99
CA ALA A 20 -10.28 1.65 28.89
C ALA A 20 -11.30 2.47 28.08
N GLY A 21 -12.10 3.33 28.75
CA GLY A 21 -13.05 4.22 28.08
C GLY A 21 -12.37 5.27 27.20
N ILE A 22 -11.28 5.88 27.68
CA ILE A 22 -10.52 6.88 26.92
C ILE A 22 -9.85 6.25 25.69
N GLY A 23 -9.27 5.05 25.83
CA GLY A 23 -8.65 4.33 24.70
C GLY A 23 -9.63 4.04 23.56
N LEU A 24 -10.87 3.65 23.89
CA LEU A 24 -11.94 3.43 22.90
C LEU A 24 -12.35 4.72 22.17
N ILE A 25 -12.49 5.82 22.91
CA ILE A 25 -12.83 7.13 22.31
C ILE A 25 -11.72 7.58 21.37
N VAL A 26 -10.44 7.51 21.79
CA VAL A 26 -9.32 7.87 20.91
C VAL A 26 -9.31 7.02 19.65
N LYS A 27 -9.51 5.70 19.76
CA LYS A 27 -9.56 4.82 18.60
C LYS A 27 -10.69 5.18 17.64
N PHE A 28 -11.89 5.44 18.13
CA PHE A 28 -13.05 5.77 17.29
C PHE A 28 -12.99 7.16 16.65
N PHE A 29 -12.34 8.14 17.28
CA PHE A 29 -12.29 9.51 16.76
C PHE A 29 -11.00 9.84 15.99
N VAL A 30 -9.92 9.09 16.20
CA VAL A 30 -8.64 9.29 15.51
C VAL A 30 -8.52 8.41 14.27
N ASP A 31 -9.00 7.16 14.30
CA ASP A 31 -9.02 6.29 13.13
C ASP A 31 -10.18 6.71 12.21
N LYS A 32 -9.97 7.74 11.39
CA LYS A 32 -10.90 8.03 10.28
C LYS A 32 -10.88 6.82 9.34
N PRO A 33 -12.05 6.25 9.00
CA PRO A 33 -12.10 5.14 8.06
C PRO A 33 -11.47 5.60 6.74
N GLU A 34 -10.48 4.86 6.25
CA GLU A 34 -9.88 5.13 4.95
C GLU A 34 -10.97 5.09 3.89
N THR A 35 -11.13 6.20 3.17
CA THR A 35 -12.11 6.23 2.09
C THR A 35 -11.57 5.42 0.91
N PRO A 36 -12.44 4.87 0.04
CA PRO A 36 -11.96 4.23 -1.20
C PRO A 36 -11.04 5.11 -2.04
N ALA A 37 -11.14 6.44 -1.90
CA ALA A 37 -10.31 7.42 -2.59
C ALA A 37 -8.90 7.58 -1.99
N ASP A 38 -8.72 7.18 -0.73
CA ASP A 38 -7.42 7.18 -0.05
C ASP A 38 -6.60 5.91 -0.34
N LYS A 39 -7.19 4.92 -1.03
CA LYS A 39 -6.47 3.73 -1.49
C LYS A 39 -5.31 4.10 -2.40
N VAL A 40 -4.23 3.34 -2.31
CA VAL A 40 -3.03 3.49 -3.14
C VAL A 40 -3.08 2.50 -4.30
N THR A 41 -2.63 2.95 -5.45
CA THR A 41 -2.30 2.13 -6.62
C THR A 41 -0.80 2.13 -6.80
N LEU A 42 -0.22 0.95 -7.02
CA LEU A 42 1.22 0.76 -7.18
C LEU A 42 1.59 0.91 -8.64
N TRP A 43 2.71 1.58 -8.92
CA TRP A 43 3.21 1.83 -10.27
C TRP A 43 4.71 1.57 -10.36
N ILE A 44 5.15 1.10 -11.52
CA ILE A 44 6.57 0.90 -11.83
C ILE A 44 6.92 1.54 -13.16
N CYS A 45 8.01 2.30 -13.20
CA CYS A 45 8.58 2.84 -14.43
C CYS A 45 9.69 1.93 -14.94
N LEU A 46 9.66 1.58 -16.22
CA LEU A 46 10.62 0.70 -16.89
C LEU A 46 11.44 1.42 -17.98
N ALA A 47 11.40 2.75 -17.99
CA ALA A 47 12.05 3.57 -19.02
C ALA A 47 13.59 3.59 -18.95
N GLU A 48 14.14 3.31 -17.77
CA GLU A 48 15.57 3.31 -17.48
C GLU A 48 16.04 1.91 -17.07
N ASP A 49 17.36 1.68 -17.07
CA ASP A 49 17.95 0.38 -16.69
C ASP A 49 17.59 -0.04 -15.25
N VAL A 50 17.35 0.94 -14.38
CA VAL A 50 16.91 0.72 -13.00
C VAL A 50 15.43 1.11 -12.89
N PRO A 51 14.53 0.15 -12.61
CA PRO A 51 13.12 0.46 -12.45
C PRO A 51 12.84 1.39 -11.26
N HIS A 52 11.89 2.31 -11.43
CA HIS A 52 11.43 3.19 -10.35
C HIS A 52 10.04 2.79 -9.87
N GLU A 53 9.93 2.49 -8.58
CA GLU A 53 8.69 2.10 -7.92
C GLU A 53 8.06 3.32 -7.23
N PHE A 54 6.76 3.52 -7.39
CA PHE A 54 6.07 4.63 -6.74
C PHE A 54 4.57 4.37 -6.56
N ASP A 55 4.00 5.12 -5.62
CA ASP A 55 2.62 5.00 -5.18
C ASP A 55 1.79 6.20 -5.63
N VAL A 56 0.58 5.94 -6.13
CA VAL A 56 -0.37 6.99 -6.49
C VAL A 56 -1.70 6.73 -5.80
N LYS A 57 -2.21 7.70 -5.04
CA LYS A 57 -3.53 7.57 -4.42
C LYS A 57 -4.61 7.66 -5.48
N VAL A 58 -5.69 6.91 -5.31
CA VAL A 58 -6.81 6.88 -6.26
C VAL A 58 -7.39 8.28 -6.48
N LYS A 59 -7.49 9.10 -5.42
CA LYS A 59 -7.94 10.50 -5.54
C LYS A 59 -7.05 11.39 -6.40
N ASP A 60 -5.76 11.07 -6.48
CA ASP A 60 -4.78 11.86 -7.23
C ASP A 60 -4.73 11.44 -8.72
N LEU A 61 -5.30 10.28 -9.09
CA LEU A 61 -5.35 9.82 -10.48
C LEU A 61 -6.05 10.81 -11.42
N GLY A 62 -7.03 11.58 -10.91
CA GLY A 62 -7.71 12.62 -11.69
C GLY A 62 -6.83 13.80 -12.08
N SER A 63 -5.67 13.98 -11.43
CA SER A 63 -4.70 15.03 -11.75
C SER A 63 -3.79 14.68 -12.93
N PHE A 64 -3.93 13.47 -13.49
CA PHE A 64 -3.12 12.96 -14.60
C PHE A 64 -3.97 12.84 -15.88
N PRO A 65 -4.25 13.96 -16.59
CA PRO A 65 -5.17 13.97 -17.74
C PRO A 65 -4.68 13.11 -18.91
N ASN A 66 -3.37 12.91 -19.02
CA ASN A 66 -2.73 12.13 -20.08
C ASN A 66 -2.23 10.76 -19.59
N GLY A 67 -2.62 10.34 -18.38
CA GLY A 67 -2.09 9.16 -17.73
C GLY A 67 -0.96 9.47 -16.74
N VAL A 68 -0.65 8.47 -15.91
CA VAL A 68 0.38 8.57 -14.86
C VAL A 68 1.75 8.68 -15.53
N VAL A 69 2.64 9.48 -14.95
CA VAL A 69 4.03 9.64 -15.39
C VAL A 69 4.98 9.29 -14.25
N CYS A 70 6.19 8.87 -14.59
CA CYS A 70 7.20 8.59 -13.58
C CYS A 70 7.62 9.90 -12.87
N PRO A 71 7.54 9.98 -11.54
CA PRO A 71 7.94 11.18 -10.80
C PRO A 71 9.46 11.40 -10.79
N VAL A 72 10.25 10.39 -11.17
CA VAL A 72 11.72 10.45 -11.16
C VAL A 72 12.27 10.94 -12.51
N CYS A 73 11.90 10.28 -13.61
CA CYS A 73 12.43 10.58 -14.94
C CYS A 73 11.44 11.30 -15.88
N GLY A 74 10.17 11.45 -15.48
CA GLY A 74 9.13 12.10 -16.28
C GLY A 74 8.59 11.25 -17.45
N SER A 75 9.04 10.00 -17.60
CA SER A 75 8.60 9.10 -18.67
C SER A 75 7.13 8.67 -18.50
N GLU A 76 6.46 8.46 -19.64
CA GLU A 76 5.13 7.84 -19.74
C GLU A 76 5.18 6.30 -19.76
N ASP A 77 6.39 5.71 -19.83
CA ASP A 77 6.58 4.24 -19.76
C ASP A 77 6.47 3.75 -18.31
N VAL A 78 5.24 3.84 -17.80
CA VAL A 78 4.84 3.39 -16.47
C VAL A 78 3.73 2.36 -16.58
N HIS A 79 3.81 1.35 -15.73
CA HIS A 79 2.88 0.24 -15.70
C HIS A 79 2.25 0.15 -14.32
N ARG A 80 0.99 -0.27 -14.26
CA ARG A 80 0.41 -0.68 -12.98
C ARG A 80 1.24 -1.83 -12.43
N ALA A 81 1.42 -1.87 -11.13
CA ALA A 81 2.20 -2.89 -10.47
C ALA A 81 1.39 -3.59 -9.36
N MET A 82 1.92 -4.74 -8.95
CA MET A 82 1.59 -5.35 -7.68
C MET A 82 2.87 -5.61 -6.90
N GLN A 83 2.75 -5.85 -5.60
CA GLN A 83 3.89 -6.14 -4.77
C GLN A 83 4.28 -7.62 -4.86
N CYS A 84 5.57 -7.91 -5.06
CA CYS A 84 6.10 -9.26 -4.94
C CYS A 84 5.99 -9.73 -3.48
N PRO A 85 5.40 -10.91 -3.21
CA PRO A 85 5.24 -11.40 -1.84
C PRO A 85 6.56 -11.78 -1.17
N GLU A 86 7.61 -12.09 -1.94
CA GLU A 86 8.89 -12.55 -1.41
C GLU A 86 9.86 -11.41 -1.09
N CYS A 87 10.00 -10.43 -1.98
CA CYS A 87 10.97 -9.34 -1.80
C CYS A 87 10.35 -7.95 -1.58
N GLY A 88 9.03 -7.80 -1.73
CA GLY A 88 8.35 -6.53 -1.53
C GLY A 88 8.52 -5.51 -2.67
N HIS A 89 9.33 -5.80 -3.69
CA HIS A 89 9.48 -4.96 -4.88
C HIS A 89 8.24 -5.01 -5.78
N TYR A 90 8.03 -3.94 -6.55
CA TYR A 90 6.88 -3.82 -7.44
C TYR A 90 7.15 -4.57 -8.74
N ILE A 91 6.19 -5.38 -9.17
CA ILE A 91 6.25 -6.13 -10.43
C ILE A 91 5.16 -5.60 -11.38
N PRO A 92 5.46 -5.41 -12.68
CA PRO A 92 4.48 -4.92 -13.61
C PRO A 92 3.33 -5.93 -13.75
N THR A 93 2.12 -5.38 -13.81
CA THR A 93 0.90 -6.10 -14.09
C THR A 93 0.42 -5.75 -15.49
N GLY A 94 0.27 -6.76 -16.33
CA GLY A 94 -0.29 -6.63 -17.67
C GLY A 94 -1.81 -6.54 -17.65
N LEU A 95 -2.39 -6.61 -18.85
CA LEU A 95 -3.83 -6.70 -19.05
C LEU A 95 -4.42 -7.85 -18.21
N HIS A 96 -5.61 -7.60 -17.65
CA HIS A 96 -6.33 -8.55 -16.79
C HIS A 96 -5.56 -9.02 -15.53
N GLY A 97 -4.57 -8.24 -15.08
CA GLY A 97 -3.81 -8.56 -13.86
C GLY A 97 -2.80 -9.69 -14.05
N ALA A 98 -2.43 -10.00 -15.29
CA ALA A 98 -1.40 -10.97 -15.59
C ALA A 98 -0.04 -10.45 -15.08
N THR A 99 0.77 -11.34 -14.48
CA THR A 99 2.09 -11.03 -13.95
C THR A 99 3.15 -11.93 -14.57
N PRO A 100 4.42 -11.51 -14.60
CA PRO A 100 5.49 -12.40 -15.05
C PRO A 100 5.54 -13.67 -14.19
N GLU A 101 6.02 -14.78 -14.77
CA GLU A 101 6.18 -16.04 -14.03
C GLU A 101 7.23 -15.94 -12.91
N THR A 102 8.19 -15.02 -13.05
CA THR A 102 9.26 -14.79 -12.07
C THR A 102 9.41 -13.31 -11.73
N CYS A 103 9.76 -13.02 -10.48
CA CYS A 103 10.08 -11.67 -10.05
C CYS A 103 11.42 -11.22 -10.64
N MET A 104 11.44 -10.08 -11.32
CA MET A 104 12.66 -9.52 -11.93
C MET A 104 13.71 -9.05 -10.90
N PHE A 105 13.33 -8.89 -9.62
CA PHE A 105 14.25 -8.43 -8.56
C PHE A 105 14.88 -9.58 -7.76
N CYS A 106 14.09 -10.60 -7.40
CA CYS A 106 14.56 -11.71 -6.55
C CYS A 106 14.53 -13.09 -7.21
N GLY A 107 13.94 -13.21 -8.41
CA GLY A 107 13.82 -14.48 -9.14
C GLY A 107 12.76 -15.44 -8.59
N ALA A 108 11.99 -15.05 -7.58
CA ALA A 108 10.93 -15.90 -7.04
C ALA A 108 9.85 -16.20 -8.07
N GLU A 109 9.34 -17.43 -8.07
CA GLU A 109 8.18 -17.83 -8.87
C GLU A 109 6.92 -17.12 -8.36
N LEU A 110 6.14 -16.57 -9.29
CA LEU A 110 4.90 -15.87 -9.02
C LEU A 110 3.73 -16.71 -9.52
N ALA A 111 2.59 -16.65 -8.84
CA ALA A 111 1.38 -17.35 -9.25
C ALA A 111 0.71 -16.75 -10.51
N GLY A 112 1.45 -15.99 -11.32
CA GLY A 112 0.97 -15.32 -12.51
C GLY A 112 0.54 -16.28 -13.60
N GLY A 113 -0.41 -15.83 -14.43
CA GLY A 113 -0.70 -16.51 -15.69
C GLY A 113 0.48 -16.33 -16.65
N LYS A 114 0.77 -17.33 -17.48
CA LYS A 114 1.80 -17.26 -18.53
C LYS A 114 1.52 -16.07 -19.44
N ILE A 115 2.26 -14.99 -19.31
CA ILE A 115 2.31 -13.92 -20.31
C ILE A 115 3.63 -14.03 -21.04
N ASP A 116 3.60 -14.65 -22.22
CA ASP A 116 4.76 -14.73 -23.12
C ASP A 116 5.07 -13.38 -23.79
N THR A 117 4.31 -12.32 -23.50
CA THR A 117 4.38 -11.07 -24.28
C THR A 117 4.10 -9.83 -23.45
N PHE A 118 5.12 -9.32 -22.75
CA PHE A 118 5.25 -7.88 -22.53
C PHE A 118 5.79 -7.26 -23.82
N HIS A 119 4.91 -6.93 -24.77
CA HIS A 119 5.32 -6.22 -25.98
C HIS A 119 5.71 -4.77 -25.62
N SER A 120 6.97 -4.56 -25.26
CA SER A 120 7.62 -3.28 -25.51
C SER A 120 8.01 -3.26 -27.00
N LYS A 121 7.39 -2.35 -27.76
CA LYS A 121 7.58 -2.03 -29.20
C LYS A 121 6.94 -2.95 -30.25
N GLY A 122 5.75 -2.54 -30.71
CA GLY A 122 5.18 -2.85 -32.03
C GLY A 122 4.14 -1.78 -32.35
N GLY A 123 4.41 -0.93 -33.35
CA GLY A 123 3.78 0.38 -33.52
C GLY A 123 2.32 0.39 -34.01
N HIS A 124 1.65 1.50 -33.71
CA HIS A 124 0.93 2.37 -34.66
C HIS A 124 0.83 3.78 -34.06
#